data_AF-A0A7S2W6I3-F1
#
_entry.id   AF-A0A7S2W6I3-F1
#
_cell.length_a   1.000
_cell.length_b   1.000
_cell.length_c   1.000
_cell.angle_alpha   90.00
_cell.angle_beta   90.00
_cell.angle_gamma   90.00
#
_symmetry.space_group_name_H-M   'P 1'
#
loop_
_entity.id
_entity.type
_entity.pdbx_description
1 polymer ?
#
loop_
_entity_poly.entity_id
_entity_poly.type
_entity_poly.pdbx_seq_one_letter_code
_entity_poly.pdbx_strand_id
1 'polypeptide(L)'
;MGRGVALSLGLVFAGALASSGLAPAVLSPRSYWPVCFEGGGSPSIGDMPMFGVAGSAVGLRAGVGAHPPTTVERIVGAEGEPEWLQGCFMLHSVLSSLECEQIISVAETIGFKDVDAGKNTQGALTWLLDEEALLGPLFHRCQPFLPAIGPAAGGDLAGLNARCRFYRYQPNSKDTFRPHLDDSSPGSGFVPGSNKRELRFDAFAGDRTSQLSFLLYLNDDFAGGETTFFPPPESGAVTNVCVCPRQGAVLCFPQTLHLDTGAHGKGGGCSDGISAPLHEGSPVRRGRAAGAQDPKPKVAGKVAVSHQAAARSRPKYVMRSDVLYFVR
;
A
#
# COMPACT_ATOMS: atom_id res chain seq x y z
N MET A 1 -12.45 -29.40 42.41
CA MET A 1 -12.90 -30.26 41.29
C MET A 1 -14.22 -29.68 40.80
N GLY A 2 -14.44 -29.19 39.58
CA GLY A 2 -13.61 -29.09 38.39
C GLY A 2 -14.35 -28.25 37.32
N ARG A 3 -13.53 -27.64 36.45
CA ARG A 3 -13.71 -27.32 35.02
C ARG A 3 -14.90 -26.48 34.54
N GLY A 4 -14.55 -25.29 34.09
CA GLY A 4 -15.36 -24.42 33.23
C GLY A 4 -15.44 -24.89 31.78
N VAL A 5 -16.45 -24.38 31.08
CA VAL A 5 -16.75 -24.62 29.66
C VAL A 5 -16.17 -23.48 28.85
N ALA A 6 -15.19 -23.78 28.00
CA ALA A 6 -14.77 -22.90 26.91
C ALA A 6 -15.52 -23.33 25.64
N LEU A 7 -16.36 -22.45 25.09
CA LEU A 7 -16.98 -22.68 23.78
C LEU A 7 -15.96 -22.43 22.68
N SER A 8 -15.73 -23.46 21.87
CA SER A 8 -14.99 -23.41 20.61
C SER A 8 -15.86 -22.76 19.53
N LEU A 9 -15.47 -21.59 19.04
CA LEU A 9 -15.90 -21.07 17.73
C LEU A 9 -14.76 -21.35 16.74
N GLY A 10 -14.95 -22.36 15.91
CA GLY A 10 -13.98 -22.66 14.86
C GLY A 10 -14.44 -23.85 14.05
N LEU A 11 -15.46 -23.66 13.19
CA LEU A 11 -15.76 -24.62 12.13
C LEU A 11 -16.74 -24.05 11.07
N VAL A 12 -16.43 -22.92 10.42
CA VAL A 12 -17.18 -22.51 9.21
C VAL A 12 -16.25 -21.82 8.21
N PHE A 13 -15.20 -22.48 7.72
CA PHE A 13 -14.44 -21.98 6.56
C PHE A 13 -13.65 -23.07 5.78
N ALA A 14 -14.12 -24.32 5.78
CA ALA A 14 -13.44 -25.42 5.07
C ALA A 14 -14.01 -25.75 3.68
N GLY A 15 -15.04 -25.05 3.21
CA GLY A 15 -15.89 -25.53 2.10
C GLY A 15 -15.47 -25.18 0.67
N ALA A 16 -14.58 -24.21 0.42
CA ALA A 16 -14.42 -23.65 -0.94
C ALA A 16 -12.98 -23.62 -1.51
N LEU A 17 -11.96 -24.10 -0.79
CA LEU A 17 -10.55 -24.05 -1.23
C LEU A 17 -9.94 -25.41 -1.58
N ALA A 18 -10.74 -26.48 -1.58
CA ALA A 18 -10.22 -27.85 -1.64
C ALA A 18 -9.75 -28.33 -3.04
N SER A 19 -9.86 -27.54 -4.11
CA SER A 19 -9.53 -27.99 -5.48
C SER A 19 -8.16 -27.51 -6.02
N SER A 20 -7.35 -26.77 -5.26
CA SER A 20 -6.05 -26.26 -5.74
C SER A 20 -4.81 -26.79 -4.99
N GLY A 21 -4.98 -27.65 -3.99
CA GLY A 21 -3.85 -28.22 -3.21
C GLY A 21 -3.02 -27.18 -2.43
N LEU A 22 -3.45 -25.93 -2.39
CA LEU A 22 -2.76 -24.81 -1.73
C LEU A 22 -3.67 -24.26 -0.63
N ALA A 23 -3.70 -24.94 0.52
CA ALA A 23 -4.22 -24.31 1.73
C ALA A 23 -3.26 -23.17 2.14
N PRO A 24 -3.76 -21.97 2.48
CA PRO A 24 -2.90 -20.94 3.07
C PRO A 24 -2.24 -21.53 4.32
N ALA A 25 -0.91 -21.46 4.38
CA ALA A 25 -0.17 -22.02 5.51
C ALA A 25 -0.60 -21.27 6.78
N VAL A 26 -1.25 -21.99 7.71
CA VAL A 26 -1.53 -21.44 9.04
C VAL A 26 -0.19 -21.12 9.68
N LEU A 27 0.10 -19.82 9.86
CA LEU A 27 1.36 -19.40 10.44
C LEU A 27 1.44 -19.85 11.89
N SER A 28 2.55 -20.49 12.24
CA SER A 28 2.87 -20.72 13.65
C SER A 28 3.23 -19.39 14.33
N PRO A 29 3.01 -19.21 15.64
CA PRO A 29 3.47 -18.01 16.38
C PRO A 29 4.98 -17.73 16.30
N ARG A 30 5.78 -18.67 15.76
CA ARG A 30 7.22 -18.47 15.49
C ARG A 30 7.50 -17.78 14.14
N SER A 31 6.47 -17.54 13.33
CA SER A 31 6.57 -17.00 11.98
C SER A 31 6.51 -15.47 11.93
N TYR A 32 6.27 -14.78 13.04
CA TYR A 32 6.37 -13.33 13.16
C TYR A 32 6.91 -12.92 14.55
N TRP A 33 7.43 -11.70 14.67
CA TRP A 33 7.97 -11.17 15.92
C TRP A 33 7.78 -9.64 15.99
N PRO A 34 7.59 -9.07 17.19
CA PRO A 34 7.65 -7.63 17.36
C PRO A 34 9.07 -7.12 17.07
N VAL A 35 9.17 -5.99 16.38
CA VAL A 35 10.44 -5.33 16.03
C VAL A 35 10.63 -4.08 16.87
N CYS A 36 9.67 -3.16 16.81
CA CYS A 36 9.67 -1.92 17.58
C CYS A 36 8.25 -1.36 17.70
N PHE A 37 8.15 -0.15 18.22
CA PHE A 37 6.94 0.66 18.27
C PHE A 37 7.09 1.89 17.37
N GLU A 38 5.99 2.44 16.84
CA GLU A 38 6.01 3.67 16.01
C GLU A 38 6.73 4.85 16.68
N GLY A 39 6.69 4.96 18.01
CA GLY A 39 7.43 5.98 18.77
C GLY A 39 8.93 5.71 19.00
N GLY A 40 9.47 4.57 18.55
CA GLY A 40 10.91 4.24 18.67
C GLY A 40 11.41 3.94 20.10
N GLY A 41 10.55 3.97 21.12
CA GLY A 41 10.88 3.76 22.53
C GLY A 41 10.19 2.57 23.18
N SER A 42 10.24 2.51 24.53
CA SER A 42 9.48 1.54 25.33
C SER A 42 7.97 1.68 25.06
N PRO A 43 7.22 0.57 25.01
CA PRO A 43 5.79 0.61 24.70
C PRO A 43 5.02 1.54 25.62
N SER A 44 4.40 2.58 25.06
CA SER A 44 3.31 3.31 25.71
C SER A 44 1.96 2.71 25.31
N ILE A 45 0.92 3.00 26.10
CA ILE A 45 -0.45 2.47 25.91
C ILE A 45 -1.06 2.84 24.54
N GLY A 46 -0.50 3.82 23.83
CA GLY A 46 -0.95 4.23 22.49
C GLY A 46 -0.06 3.77 21.33
N ASP A 47 1.10 3.15 21.59
CA ASP A 47 2.05 2.84 20.53
C ASP A 47 1.62 1.65 19.67
N MET A 48 1.71 1.83 18.35
CA MET A 48 1.50 0.78 17.37
C MET A 48 2.74 -0.12 17.30
N PRO A 49 2.63 -1.41 17.66
CA PRO A 49 3.73 -2.35 17.44
C PRO A 49 3.93 -2.57 15.94
N MET A 50 5.19 -2.64 15.55
CA MET A 50 5.60 -3.07 14.23
C MET A 50 6.09 -4.51 14.30
N PHE A 51 5.76 -5.28 13.27
CA PHE A 51 6.11 -6.69 13.23
C PHE A 51 7.01 -7.01 12.04
N GLY A 52 7.97 -7.90 12.26
CA GLY A 52 8.68 -8.62 11.21
C GLY A 52 8.04 -10.00 11.03
N VAL A 53 8.16 -10.56 9.83
CA VAL A 53 7.61 -11.87 9.49
C VAL A 53 8.70 -12.70 8.83
N ALA A 54 8.72 -14.00 9.12
CA ALA A 54 9.63 -14.94 8.49
C ALA A 54 9.40 -14.96 6.97
N GLY A 55 10.47 -14.95 6.17
CA GLY A 55 10.36 -14.95 4.71
C GLY A 55 9.64 -16.17 4.11
N SER A 56 9.42 -17.24 4.89
CA SER A 56 8.61 -18.39 4.46
C SER A 56 7.10 -18.20 4.62
N ALA A 57 6.65 -17.12 5.27
CA ALA A 57 5.23 -16.90 5.60
C ALA A 57 4.40 -16.46 4.38
N VAL A 58 4.99 -15.68 3.49
CA VAL A 58 4.39 -15.28 2.21
C VAL A 58 5.38 -15.66 1.12
N GLY A 59 4.92 -16.45 0.15
CA GLY A 59 5.74 -16.85 -0.99
C GLY A 59 5.16 -16.30 -2.27
N LEU A 60 5.63 -15.12 -2.70
CA LEU A 60 5.35 -14.63 -4.06
C LEU A 60 6.15 -15.47 -5.05
N ARG A 61 5.59 -16.61 -5.49
CA ARG A 61 6.27 -17.52 -6.41
C ARG A 61 6.24 -16.95 -7.83
N ALA A 62 7.39 -16.96 -8.51
CA ALA A 62 7.40 -16.73 -9.95
C ALA A 62 6.63 -17.87 -10.65
N GLY A 63 5.58 -17.54 -11.39
CA GLY A 63 4.91 -18.47 -12.31
C GLY A 63 3.66 -19.20 -11.83
N VAL A 64 3.15 -18.96 -10.60
CA VAL A 64 1.85 -19.51 -10.16
C VAL A 64 0.81 -18.40 -10.10
N GLY A 65 0.05 -18.20 -11.18
CA GLY A 65 -1.17 -17.37 -11.22
C GLY A 65 -0.97 -15.85 -11.17
N ALA A 66 0.22 -15.36 -10.82
CA ALA A 66 0.56 -13.95 -10.90
C ALA A 66 1.36 -13.65 -12.16
N HIS A 67 0.84 -12.71 -12.95
CA HIS A 67 1.53 -12.19 -14.12
C HIS A 67 2.06 -10.79 -13.77
N PRO A 68 3.21 -10.36 -14.31
CA PRO A 68 3.54 -8.93 -14.26
C PRO A 68 2.35 -8.14 -14.81
N PRO A 69 2.07 -6.93 -14.30
CA PRO A 69 1.00 -6.09 -14.82
C PRO A 69 1.10 -6.02 -16.34
N THR A 70 -0.01 -6.21 -17.04
CA THR A 70 0.01 -6.15 -18.51
C THR A 70 -0.26 -4.74 -19.02
N THR A 71 -0.82 -3.88 -18.18
CA THR A 71 -1.28 -2.54 -18.53
C THR A 71 -1.20 -1.60 -17.32
N VAL A 72 -0.94 -0.32 -17.61
CA VAL A 72 -1.10 0.79 -16.67
C VAL A 72 -2.40 1.51 -17.01
N GLU A 73 -3.30 1.61 -16.05
CA GLU A 73 -4.52 2.44 -16.18
C GLU A 73 -4.23 3.83 -15.61
N ARG A 74 -4.36 4.86 -16.43
CA ARG A 74 -4.33 6.24 -15.97
C ARG A 74 -5.64 6.58 -15.28
N ILE A 75 -5.59 7.33 -14.18
CA ILE A 75 -6.80 7.74 -13.47
C ILE A 75 -7.41 8.93 -14.22
N VAL A 76 -8.65 8.74 -14.68
CA VAL A 76 -9.40 9.73 -15.47
C VAL A 76 -10.67 10.15 -14.74
N GLY A 77 -11.00 11.44 -14.82
CA GLY A 77 -12.31 11.97 -14.47
C GLY A 77 -13.28 11.88 -15.66
N ALA A 78 -14.50 12.38 -15.47
CA ALA A 78 -15.55 12.38 -16.50
C ALA A 78 -15.13 13.11 -17.79
N GLU A 79 -14.22 14.08 -17.69
CA GLU A 79 -13.79 14.96 -18.78
C GLU A 79 -12.40 14.60 -19.35
N GLY A 80 -11.78 13.50 -18.88
CA GLY A 80 -10.45 13.07 -19.33
C GLY A 80 -9.45 12.89 -18.19
N GLU A 81 -8.15 12.99 -18.48
CA GLU A 81 -7.07 13.02 -17.46
C GLU A 81 -6.92 14.45 -16.94
N PRO A 82 -7.43 14.79 -15.74
CA PRO A 82 -7.25 16.13 -15.23
C PRO A 82 -5.81 16.33 -14.75
N GLU A 83 -5.27 17.55 -14.96
CA GLU A 83 -3.89 17.90 -14.57
C GLU A 83 -3.62 17.65 -13.08
N TRP A 84 -4.61 17.91 -12.21
CA TRP A 84 -4.50 17.69 -10.77
C TRP A 84 -4.44 16.21 -10.34
N LEU A 85 -4.64 15.26 -11.26
CA LEU A 85 -4.39 13.83 -11.05
C LEU A 85 -3.15 13.33 -11.82
N GLN A 86 -2.32 14.23 -12.35
CA GLN A 86 -1.09 13.84 -13.01
C GLN A 86 -0.22 12.99 -12.08
N GLY A 87 0.24 11.84 -12.58
CA GLY A 87 1.02 10.89 -11.78
C GLY A 87 0.19 9.88 -10.98
N CYS A 88 -1.16 9.96 -11.04
CA CYS A 88 -2.04 8.93 -10.51
C CYS A 88 -2.29 7.83 -11.55
N PHE A 89 -2.07 6.57 -11.18
CA PHE A 89 -2.29 5.43 -12.07
C PHE A 89 -2.50 4.13 -11.29
N MET A 90 -3.11 3.13 -11.93
CA MET A 90 -3.38 1.82 -11.35
C MET A 90 -2.66 0.73 -12.15
N LEU A 91 -1.99 -0.17 -11.43
CA LEU A 91 -1.40 -1.40 -11.97
C LEU A 91 -2.33 -2.56 -11.65
N HIS A 92 -2.78 -3.29 -12.66
CA HIS A 92 -3.69 -4.43 -12.48
C HIS A 92 -2.94 -5.74 -12.36
N SER A 93 -3.56 -6.69 -11.65
CA SER A 93 -3.09 -8.08 -11.58
C SER A 93 -1.65 -8.23 -11.07
N VAL A 94 -1.19 -7.33 -10.20
CA VAL A 94 0.14 -7.38 -9.57
C VAL A 94 0.28 -8.63 -8.70
N LEU A 95 -0.80 -8.97 -7.98
CA LEU A 95 -0.92 -10.19 -7.18
C LEU A 95 -2.07 -11.06 -7.69
N SER A 96 -1.90 -12.37 -7.57
CA SER A 96 -3.00 -13.31 -7.74
C SER A 96 -3.92 -13.34 -6.51
N SER A 97 -5.16 -13.81 -6.66
CA SER A 97 -6.08 -14.00 -5.53
C SER A 97 -5.47 -14.86 -4.43
N LEU A 98 -4.71 -15.91 -4.76
CA LEU A 98 -4.05 -16.76 -3.76
C LEU A 98 -3.00 -15.99 -2.95
N GLU A 99 -2.20 -15.15 -3.61
CA GLU A 99 -1.20 -14.32 -2.93
C GLU A 99 -1.87 -13.27 -2.04
N CYS A 100 -2.98 -12.67 -2.50
CA CYS A 100 -3.78 -11.77 -1.68
C CYS A 100 -4.30 -12.47 -0.41
N GLU A 101 -4.89 -13.67 -0.54
CA GLU A 101 -5.38 -14.44 0.61
C GLU A 101 -4.25 -14.83 1.59
N GLN A 102 -3.07 -15.19 1.07
CA GLN A 102 -1.90 -15.46 1.91
C GLN A 102 -1.54 -14.23 2.75
N ILE A 103 -1.43 -13.07 2.12
CA ILE A 103 -1.09 -11.81 2.80
C ILE A 103 -2.16 -11.46 3.84
N ILE A 104 -3.45 -11.56 3.50
CA ILE A 104 -4.57 -11.34 4.45
C ILE A 104 -4.44 -12.29 5.64
N SER A 105 -4.25 -13.59 5.39
CA SER A 105 -4.13 -14.61 6.45
C SER A 105 -2.96 -14.33 7.39
N VAL A 106 -1.81 -13.87 6.85
CA VAL A 106 -0.67 -13.49 7.68
C VAL A 106 -1.01 -12.27 8.54
N ALA A 107 -1.57 -11.22 7.93
CA ALA A 107 -1.91 -9.99 8.64
C ALA A 107 -2.94 -10.22 9.75
N GLU A 108 -3.98 -11.01 9.49
CA GLU A 108 -4.99 -11.42 10.49
C GLU A 108 -4.36 -12.25 11.63
N THR A 109 -3.36 -13.08 11.33
CA THR A 109 -2.65 -13.86 12.36
C THR A 109 -1.77 -12.97 13.26
N ILE A 110 -1.13 -11.93 12.68
CA ILE A 110 -0.38 -10.94 13.46
C ILE A 110 -1.33 -10.14 14.36
N GLY A 111 -2.48 -9.76 13.81
CA GLY A 111 -3.54 -9.03 14.48
C GLY A 111 -3.49 -7.52 14.23
N PHE A 112 -4.66 -6.89 14.28
CA PHE A 112 -4.84 -5.45 14.09
C PHE A 112 -5.13 -4.77 15.42
N LYS A 113 -4.70 -3.51 15.55
CA LYS A 113 -5.20 -2.62 16.59
C LYS A 113 -6.23 -1.68 15.99
N ASP A 114 -7.33 -1.45 16.68
CA ASP A 114 -8.26 -0.39 16.33
C ASP A 114 -7.59 0.96 16.57
N VAL A 115 -7.47 1.76 15.51
CA VAL A 115 -6.94 3.12 15.59
C VAL A 115 -8.10 4.09 15.51
N ASP A 116 -8.14 5.04 16.45
CA ASP A 116 -9.05 6.19 16.44
C ASP A 116 -8.20 7.46 16.63
N ALA A 117 -7.54 7.90 15.55
CA ALA A 117 -6.63 9.06 15.58
C ALA A 117 -7.23 10.29 14.88
N GLY A 118 -8.56 10.42 14.91
CA GLY A 118 -9.33 11.56 14.40
C GLY A 118 -9.43 11.66 12.87
N LYS A 119 -8.38 11.30 12.12
CA LYS A 119 -8.38 11.21 10.64
C LYS A 119 -8.75 9.82 10.14
N ASN A 120 -8.45 8.80 10.91
CA ASN A 120 -8.57 7.40 10.51
C ASN A 120 -9.18 6.61 11.68
N THR A 121 -10.30 5.96 11.39
CA THR A 121 -11.00 5.04 12.28
C THR A 121 -11.02 3.70 11.58
N GLN A 122 -10.08 2.80 11.85
CA GLN A 122 -10.06 1.46 11.26
C GLN A 122 -9.03 0.58 11.99
N GLY A 123 -9.10 -0.73 11.74
CA GLY A 123 -8.02 -1.62 12.15
C GLY A 123 -6.75 -1.28 11.39
N ALA A 124 -5.64 -1.09 12.11
CA ALA A 124 -4.33 -0.86 11.51
C ALA A 124 -3.29 -1.85 12.04
N LEU A 125 -2.31 -2.15 11.20
CA LEU A 125 -1.13 -2.96 11.50
C LEU A 125 0.04 -2.36 10.74
N THR A 126 1.21 -2.26 11.37
CA THR A 126 2.45 -1.92 10.66
C THR A 126 3.31 -3.18 10.55
N TRP A 127 3.60 -3.59 9.34
CA TRP A 127 4.39 -4.76 9.01
C TRP A 127 5.62 -4.33 8.21
N LEU A 128 6.80 -4.68 8.72
CA LEU A 128 8.06 -4.59 7.97
C LEU A 128 8.15 -5.75 6.98
N LEU A 129 7.95 -5.42 5.71
CA LEU A 129 7.99 -6.40 4.63
C LEU A 129 9.42 -6.91 4.46
N ASP A 130 9.53 -8.22 4.33
CA ASP A 130 10.79 -8.88 4.07
C ASP A 130 11.26 -8.60 2.64
N GLU A 131 12.50 -8.14 2.48
CA GLU A 131 13.09 -7.77 1.18
C GLU A 131 13.06 -8.94 0.19
N GLU A 132 13.44 -10.13 0.63
CA GLU A 132 13.65 -11.28 -0.24
C GLU A 132 12.34 -12.02 -0.54
N ALA A 133 11.45 -12.10 0.45
CA ALA A 133 10.23 -12.89 0.33
C ALA A 133 9.05 -12.14 -0.31
N LEU A 134 8.95 -10.82 -0.10
CA LEU A 134 7.75 -10.06 -0.46
C LEU A 134 8.08 -8.74 -1.16
N LEU A 135 8.90 -7.88 -0.56
CA LEU A 135 9.12 -6.51 -1.07
C LEU A 135 9.82 -6.51 -2.44
N GLY A 136 10.92 -7.26 -2.58
CA GLY A 136 11.69 -7.37 -3.80
C GLY A 136 10.91 -8.01 -4.94
N PRO A 137 10.27 -9.19 -4.76
CA PRO A 137 9.41 -9.78 -5.78
C PRO A 137 8.25 -8.86 -6.21
N LEU A 138 7.58 -8.19 -5.26
CA LEU A 138 6.51 -7.23 -5.55
C LEU A 138 7.04 -6.04 -6.35
N PHE A 139 8.17 -5.46 -5.92
CA PHE A 139 8.81 -4.36 -6.62
C PHE A 139 9.20 -4.75 -8.05
N HIS A 140 9.86 -5.90 -8.25
CA HIS A 140 10.28 -6.36 -9.57
C HIS A 140 9.11 -6.56 -10.54
N ARG A 141 7.95 -7.03 -10.06
CA ARG A 141 6.74 -7.12 -10.90
C ARG A 141 6.28 -5.75 -11.39
N CYS A 142 6.34 -4.74 -10.53
CA CYS A 142 5.83 -3.40 -10.83
C CYS A 142 6.84 -2.50 -11.55
N GLN A 143 8.14 -2.68 -11.28
CA GLN A 143 9.22 -1.78 -11.71
C GLN A 143 9.15 -1.34 -13.19
N PRO A 144 8.86 -2.20 -14.18
CA PRO A 144 8.77 -1.79 -15.58
C PRO A 144 7.70 -0.73 -15.88
N PHE A 145 6.73 -0.57 -14.97
CA PHE A 145 5.57 0.32 -15.11
C PHE A 145 5.62 1.53 -14.17
N LEU A 146 6.65 1.61 -13.33
CA LEU A 146 6.85 2.71 -12.40
C LEU A 146 7.74 3.80 -13.03
N PRO A 147 7.56 5.08 -12.67
CA PRO A 147 8.42 6.15 -13.16
C PRO A 147 9.89 5.87 -12.79
N ALA A 148 10.79 5.81 -13.77
CA ALA A 148 12.21 5.61 -13.45
C ALA A 148 12.79 6.80 -12.66
N ILE A 149 12.21 7.99 -12.86
CA ILE A 149 12.56 9.24 -12.20
C ILE A 149 11.38 9.73 -11.35
N GLY A 150 11.66 10.15 -10.13
CA GLY A 150 10.65 10.59 -9.17
C GLY A 150 9.84 11.80 -9.68
N PRO A 151 8.51 11.78 -9.56
CA PRO A 151 7.64 12.78 -10.19
C PRO A 151 7.62 14.14 -9.47
N ALA A 152 8.08 14.21 -8.21
CA ALA A 152 7.96 15.43 -7.40
C ALA A 152 9.28 16.21 -7.27
N ALA A 153 10.41 15.51 -7.17
CA ALA A 153 11.75 16.12 -7.04
C ALA A 153 12.83 15.40 -7.87
N GLY A 154 12.41 14.61 -8.86
CA GLY A 154 13.31 13.75 -9.61
C GLY A 154 13.86 12.60 -8.77
N GLY A 155 15.03 12.12 -9.17
CA GLY A 155 15.75 11.05 -8.48
C GLY A 155 15.43 9.65 -8.97
N ASP A 156 16.36 8.72 -8.81
CA ASP A 156 16.25 7.38 -9.38
C ASP A 156 15.39 6.47 -8.49
N LEU A 157 14.46 5.73 -9.10
CA LEU A 157 13.62 4.76 -8.40
C LEU A 157 14.48 3.67 -7.76
N ALA A 158 14.39 3.54 -6.43
CA ALA A 158 15.24 2.65 -5.65
C ALA A 158 14.49 1.51 -4.96
N GLY A 159 13.16 1.48 -5.02
CA GLY A 159 12.36 0.39 -4.47
C GLY A 159 11.06 0.83 -3.80
N LEU A 160 10.45 -0.10 -3.08
CA LEU A 160 9.34 0.13 -2.17
C LEU A 160 9.87 0.34 -0.75
N ASN A 161 9.13 1.08 0.09
CA ASN A 161 9.49 1.25 1.50
C ASN A 161 9.12 -0.02 2.28
N ALA A 162 10.07 -0.57 3.04
CA ALA A 162 9.84 -1.81 3.79
C ALA A 162 8.83 -1.63 4.93
N ARG A 163 8.71 -0.40 5.47
CA ARG A 163 7.68 -0.08 6.46
C ARG A 163 6.33 0.05 5.77
N CYS A 164 5.53 -1.01 5.85
CA CYS A 164 4.23 -1.08 5.22
C CYS A 164 3.11 -0.98 6.26
N ARG A 165 2.09 -0.17 5.95
CA ARG A 165 0.90 -0.04 6.79
C ARG A 165 -0.28 -0.76 6.17
N PHE A 166 -0.93 -1.59 6.96
CA PHE A 166 -2.09 -2.37 6.60
C PHE A 166 -3.32 -1.72 7.22
N TYR A 167 -4.36 -1.53 6.42
CA TYR A 167 -5.66 -1.03 6.83
C TYR A 167 -6.72 -2.11 6.62
N ARG A 168 -7.46 -2.39 7.68
CA ARG A 168 -8.53 -3.39 7.73
C ARG A 168 -9.86 -2.68 7.99
N TYR A 169 -10.77 -2.76 7.02
CA TYR A 169 -12.08 -2.11 7.09
C TYR A 169 -13.21 -3.12 7.31
N GLN A 170 -14.06 -2.85 8.30
CA GLN A 170 -15.26 -3.62 8.57
C GLN A 170 -16.44 -3.11 7.73
N PRO A 171 -17.22 -3.99 7.08
CA PRO A 171 -18.44 -3.60 6.39
C PRO A 171 -19.48 -2.99 7.33
N ASN A 172 -20.17 -1.95 6.88
CA ASN A 172 -21.24 -1.26 7.62
C ASN A 172 -20.79 -0.73 8.99
N SER A 173 -19.50 -0.41 9.16
CA SER A 173 -18.95 0.15 10.40
C SER A 173 -18.71 1.66 10.27
N LYS A 174 -18.16 2.27 11.32
CA LYS A 174 -17.63 3.64 11.29
C LYS A 174 -16.27 3.74 10.61
N ASP A 175 -15.80 2.68 9.96
CA ASP A 175 -14.43 2.64 9.49
C ASP A 175 -14.26 3.57 8.29
N THR A 176 -13.40 4.56 8.46
CA THR A 176 -13.18 5.61 7.46
C THR A 176 -11.74 6.08 7.50
N PHE A 177 -11.26 6.53 6.34
CA PHE A 177 -10.07 7.36 6.30
C PHE A 177 -10.46 8.68 5.66
N ARG A 178 -10.60 9.71 6.48
CA ARG A 178 -11.07 11.04 6.08
C ARG A 178 -10.14 11.67 5.04
N PRO A 179 -10.62 12.67 4.28
CA PRO A 179 -9.81 13.39 3.31
C PRO A 179 -8.46 13.87 3.87
N HIS A 180 -7.37 13.51 3.21
CA HIS A 180 -6.01 13.83 3.61
C HIS A 180 -5.04 13.86 2.42
N LEU A 181 -3.84 14.38 2.68
CA LEU A 181 -2.67 14.27 1.81
C LEU A 181 -1.70 13.27 2.43
N ASP A 182 -1.03 12.49 1.59
CA ASP A 182 0.02 11.60 2.02
C ASP A 182 1.37 12.32 2.04
N ASP A 183 2.03 12.33 3.18
CA ASP A 183 3.35 12.94 3.34
C ASP A 183 4.48 11.97 3.00
N SER A 184 5.56 12.50 2.40
CA SER A 184 6.80 11.78 2.19
C SER A 184 7.41 11.31 3.51
N SER A 185 7.99 10.10 3.51
CA SER A 185 8.75 9.54 4.64
C SER A 185 10.17 9.13 4.18
N PRO A 186 11.17 9.10 5.08
CA PRO A 186 12.46 8.50 4.79
C PRO A 186 12.32 7.03 4.34
N GLY A 187 13.26 6.55 3.53
CA GLY A 187 13.35 5.13 3.20
C GLY A 187 13.63 4.31 4.46
N SER A 188 12.68 3.49 4.90
CA SER A 188 12.81 2.65 6.10
C SER A 188 13.22 1.23 5.73
N GLY A 189 13.90 0.55 6.65
CA GLY A 189 14.38 -0.81 6.44
C GLY A 189 15.03 -1.42 7.68
N PHE A 190 15.28 -2.72 7.63
CA PHE A 190 15.95 -3.40 8.75
C PHE A 190 17.38 -2.90 8.93
N VAL A 191 17.84 -2.82 10.18
CA VAL A 191 19.24 -2.53 10.48
C VAL A 191 20.10 -3.71 9.98
N PRO A 192 21.14 -3.46 9.16
CA PRO A 192 22.06 -4.51 8.72
C PRO A 192 22.65 -5.29 9.89
N GLY A 193 22.62 -6.63 9.82
CA GLY A 193 23.13 -7.51 10.88
C GLY A 193 22.18 -7.73 12.07
N SER A 194 21.02 -7.06 12.13
CA SER A 194 20.04 -7.23 13.22
C SER A 194 19.23 -8.54 13.17
N ASN A 195 19.48 -9.41 12.19
CA ASN A 195 18.64 -10.59 11.91
C ASN A 195 17.15 -10.23 11.76
N LYS A 196 16.85 -9.08 11.11
CA LYS A 196 15.48 -8.58 10.86
C LYS A 196 14.69 -8.28 12.14
N ARG A 197 15.37 -7.95 13.24
CA ARG A 197 14.76 -7.65 14.55
C ARG A 197 14.78 -6.18 14.93
N GLU A 198 15.44 -5.34 14.14
CA GLU A 198 15.53 -3.90 14.41
C GLU A 198 15.25 -3.10 13.14
N LEU A 199 14.45 -2.04 13.29
CA LEU A 199 14.10 -1.10 12.23
C LEU A 199 14.97 0.16 12.32
N ARG A 200 15.42 0.65 11.18
CA ARG A 200 15.85 2.04 11.04
C ARG A 200 14.83 2.82 10.22
N PHE A 201 14.29 3.89 10.81
CA PHE A 201 13.26 4.72 10.17
C PHE A 201 13.81 5.43 8.92
N ASP A 202 15.01 6.01 9.04
CA ASP A 202 15.83 6.45 7.91
C ASP A 202 17.00 5.48 7.72
N ALA A 203 16.73 4.38 7.02
CA ALA A 203 17.71 3.32 6.77
C ALA A 203 18.85 3.77 5.85
N PHE A 204 18.68 4.87 5.12
CA PHE A 204 19.59 5.31 4.08
C PHE A 204 20.22 6.70 4.36
N ALA A 205 20.11 7.20 5.59
CA ALA A 205 20.75 8.45 6.03
C ALA A 205 20.46 9.64 5.09
N GLY A 206 19.19 9.80 4.72
CA GLY A 206 18.72 10.89 3.86
C GLY A 206 18.92 10.69 2.36
N ASP A 207 19.54 9.58 1.90
CA ASP A 207 19.75 9.26 0.47
C ASP A 207 18.44 9.16 -0.33
N ARG A 208 17.33 8.77 0.33
CA ARG A 208 16.03 8.61 -0.32
C ARG A 208 14.83 8.91 0.58
N THR A 209 13.81 9.48 -0.03
CA THR A 209 12.49 9.71 0.55
C THR A 209 11.41 9.13 -0.35
N SER A 210 10.23 8.86 0.22
CA SER A 210 9.08 8.43 -0.57
C SER A 210 8.49 9.59 -1.35
N GLN A 211 8.17 9.37 -2.64
CA GLN A 211 7.54 10.39 -3.49
C GLN A 211 6.17 9.97 -4.06
N LEU A 212 5.86 8.67 -4.01
CA LEU A 212 4.59 8.10 -4.46
C LEU A 212 4.06 7.19 -3.35
N SER A 213 2.74 7.20 -3.14
CA SER A 213 2.04 6.15 -2.43
C SER A 213 1.84 4.95 -3.37
N PHE A 214 1.98 3.75 -2.82
CA PHE A 214 1.76 2.46 -3.46
C PHE A 214 0.71 1.73 -2.61
N LEU A 215 -0.56 1.86 -3.00
CA LEU A 215 -1.70 1.33 -2.26
C LEU A 215 -2.17 0.01 -2.90
N LEU A 216 -1.85 -1.10 -2.25
CA LEU A 216 -2.21 -2.45 -2.72
C LEU A 216 -3.58 -2.87 -2.17
N TYR A 217 -4.53 -3.22 -3.05
CA TYR A 217 -5.83 -3.77 -2.69
C TYR A 217 -5.79 -5.31 -2.65
N LEU A 218 -6.18 -5.93 -1.53
CA LEU A 218 -6.14 -7.41 -1.42
C LEU A 218 -7.49 -8.10 -1.68
N ASN A 219 -8.60 -7.38 -1.74
CA ASN A 219 -9.91 -7.91 -2.16
C ASN A 219 -10.83 -6.82 -2.71
N ASP A 220 -11.94 -7.24 -3.32
CA ASP A 220 -12.91 -6.39 -4.04
C ASP A 220 -14.36 -6.92 -3.97
N ASP A 221 -14.65 -7.83 -3.04
CA ASP A 221 -15.94 -8.51 -2.88
C ASP A 221 -16.98 -7.72 -2.05
N PHE A 222 -16.96 -6.38 -2.16
CA PHE A 222 -17.81 -5.45 -1.42
C PHE A 222 -18.28 -4.27 -2.30
N ALA A 223 -19.04 -3.36 -1.70
CA ALA A 223 -19.53 -2.13 -2.30
C ALA A 223 -19.03 -0.95 -1.48
N GLY A 224 -18.80 0.20 -2.13
CA GLY A 224 -18.07 1.28 -1.49
C GLY A 224 -16.57 0.98 -1.45
N GLY A 225 -15.86 1.50 -0.45
CA GLY A 225 -14.43 1.26 -0.27
C GLY A 225 -13.53 1.94 -1.31
N GLU A 226 -14.08 2.83 -2.14
CA GLU A 226 -13.33 3.56 -3.15
C GLU A 226 -12.23 4.41 -2.51
N THR A 227 -11.11 4.55 -3.22
CA THR A 227 -10.20 5.66 -2.99
C THR A 227 -10.71 6.84 -3.80
N THR A 228 -11.21 7.86 -3.12
CA THR A 228 -11.84 9.02 -3.77
C THR A 228 -10.91 10.22 -3.72
N PHE A 229 -10.56 10.74 -4.89
CA PHE A 229 -9.78 11.96 -5.07
C PHE A 229 -10.68 13.18 -5.21
N PHE A 230 -10.31 14.26 -4.53
CA PHE A 230 -11.04 15.52 -4.51
C PHE A 230 -10.30 16.59 -5.32
N PRO A 231 -11.00 17.29 -6.23
CA PRO A 231 -10.38 18.35 -7.01
C PRO A 231 -9.94 19.50 -6.12
N PRO A 232 -8.74 20.08 -6.35
CA PRO A 232 -8.32 21.27 -5.63
C PRO A 232 -9.17 22.47 -6.09
N PRO A 233 -9.46 23.46 -5.22
CA PRO A 233 -10.32 24.60 -5.55
C PRO A 233 -9.91 25.35 -6.83
N GLU A 234 -8.61 25.47 -7.07
CA GLU A 234 -8.02 26.16 -8.22
C GLU A 234 -8.18 25.43 -9.56
N SER A 235 -8.51 24.13 -9.55
CA SER A 235 -8.71 23.36 -10.79
C SER A 235 -10.02 23.71 -11.52
N GLY A 236 -10.98 24.35 -10.83
CA GLY A 236 -12.33 24.59 -11.34
C GLY A 236 -13.18 23.32 -11.52
N ALA A 237 -12.64 22.14 -11.24
CA ALA A 237 -13.37 20.88 -11.28
C ALA A 237 -14.26 20.74 -10.03
N VAL A 238 -15.48 20.24 -10.24
CA VAL A 238 -16.49 20.06 -9.17
C VAL A 238 -16.80 18.58 -8.89
N THR A 239 -16.22 17.68 -9.66
CA THR A 239 -16.50 16.24 -9.60
C THR A 239 -15.32 15.50 -9.01
N ASN A 240 -15.58 14.73 -7.95
CA ASN A 240 -14.60 13.81 -7.37
C ASN A 240 -14.33 12.64 -8.32
N VAL A 241 -13.14 12.06 -8.25
CA VAL A 241 -12.77 10.87 -9.03
C VAL A 241 -12.62 9.68 -8.09
N CYS A 242 -13.48 8.68 -8.25
CA CYS A 242 -13.47 7.47 -7.42
C CYS A 242 -12.73 6.34 -8.12
N VAL A 243 -11.81 5.70 -7.41
CA VAL A 243 -11.11 4.48 -7.85
C VAL A 243 -11.64 3.30 -7.05
N CYS A 244 -12.34 2.39 -7.72
CA CYS A 244 -12.81 1.16 -7.09
C CYS A 244 -11.63 0.22 -6.79
N PRO A 245 -11.56 -0.37 -5.58
CA PRO A 245 -10.58 -1.41 -5.29
C PRO A 245 -10.77 -2.59 -6.24
N ARG A 246 -9.65 -3.17 -6.66
CA ARG A 246 -9.63 -4.41 -7.45
C ARG A 246 -8.61 -5.35 -6.83
N GLN A 247 -8.99 -6.59 -6.59
CA GLN A 247 -8.13 -7.54 -5.91
C GLN A 247 -6.79 -7.68 -6.66
N GLY A 248 -5.69 -7.55 -5.91
CA GLY A 248 -4.33 -7.68 -6.43
C GLY A 248 -3.86 -6.52 -7.29
N ALA A 249 -4.62 -5.42 -7.37
CA ALA A 249 -4.20 -4.21 -8.06
C ALA A 249 -3.55 -3.21 -7.10
N VAL A 250 -2.73 -2.33 -7.66
CA VAL A 250 -2.03 -1.28 -6.93
C VAL A 250 -2.42 0.08 -7.49
N LEU A 251 -2.92 0.97 -6.63
CA LEU A 251 -3.12 2.38 -6.95
C LEU A 251 -1.87 3.17 -6.54
N CYS A 252 -1.29 3.90 -7.48
CA CYS A 252 -0.13 4.75 -7.28
C CYS A 252 -0.54 6.23 -7.41
N PHE A 253 -0.09 7.10 -6.51
CA PHE A 253 -0.35 8.54 -6.58
C PHE A 253 0.74 9.37 -5.85
N PRO A 254 0.97 10.64 -6.24
CA PRO A 254 2.01 11.48 -5.64
C PRO A 254 1.81 11.83 -4.17
N GLN A 255 2.92 12.06 -3.47
CA GLN A 255 2.94 12.47 -2.07
C GLN A 255 3.39 13.93 -1.90
N THR A 256 2.97 14.54 -0.80
CA THR A 256 3.46 15.85 -0.38
C THR A 256 4.90 15.67 0.08
N LEU A 257 5.82 16.28 -0.67
CA LEU A 257 7.23 16.21 -0.37
C LEU A 257 7.64 17.32 0.62
N HIS A 258 8.28 16.90 1.71
CA HIS A 258 8.87 17.81 2.68
C HIS A 258 10.39 17.83 2.48
N LEU A 259 10.86 18.68 1.57
CA LEU A 259 12.30 18.91 1.39
C LEU A 259 12.80 19.89 2.46
N ASP A 260 13.83 19.51 3.21
CA ASP A 260 14.59 20.44 4.05
C ASP A 260 15.37 21.39 3.14
N THR A 261 14.76 22.50 2.74
CA THR A 261 15.39 23.53 1.89
C THR A 261 16.22 24.54 2.69
N GLY A 262 16.45 24.32 3.99
CA GLY A 262 17.30 25.17 4.83
C GLY A 262 16.78 26.59 5.08
N ALA A 263 15.65 26.98 4.49
CA ALA A 263 14.95 28.22 4.78
C ALA A 263 13.73 27.92 5.65
N HIS A 264 13.57 28.67 6.74
CA HIS A 264 12.38 28.61 7.58
C HIS A 264 11.12 28.92 6.75
N GLY A 265 10.48 27.87 6.28
CA GLY A 265 9.22 27.89 5.55
C GLY A 265 8.83 26.47 5.21
N LYS A 266 7.78 25.95 5.84
CA LYS A 266 7.07 24.74 5.37
C LYS A 266 6.43 25.08 4.02
N GLY A 267 7.22 24.99 2.95
CA GLY A 267 6.78 25.22 1.58
C GLY A 267 7.22 24.04 0.74
N GLY A 268 6.36 23.03 0.64
CA GLY A 268 6.52 21.90 -0.28
C GLY A 268 6.30 22.36 -1.71
N GLY A 269 7.36 22.83 -2.36
CA GLY A 269 7.38 23.05 -3.79
C GLY A 269 7.72 21.75 -4.52
N CYS A 270 6.78 21.21 -5.28
CA CYS A 270 7.06 20.14 -6.25
C CYS A 270 7.74 20.79 -7.47
N SER A 271 8.86 20.22 -7.95
CA SER A 271 9.66 20.85 -9.01
C SER A 271 9.00 20.85 -10.38
N ASP A 272 7.93 20.07 -10.57
CA ASP A 272 7.37 19.78 -11.91
C ASP A 272 5.82 19.87 -11.97
N GLY A 273 5.19 20.61 -11.05
CA GLY A 273 3.72 20.82 -11.09
C GLY A 273 2.86 19.61 -10.67
N ILE A 274 3.45 18.44 -10.44
CA ILE A 274 2.75 17.27 -9.91
C ILE A 274 2.53 17.46 -8.41
N SER A 275 1.27 17.63 -8.00
CA SER A 275 0.88 17.78 -6.60
C SER A 275 0.28 16.48 -6.03
N ALA A 276 0.38 16.33 -4.71
CA ALA A 276 -0.29 15.25 -4.01
C ALA A 276 -1.82 15.47 -4.06
N PRO A 277 -2.61 14.49 -4.53
CA PRO A 277 -4.04 14.66 -4.58
C PRO A 277 -4.67 14.48 -3.19
N LEU A 278 -5.60 15.36 -2.84
CA LEU A 278 -6.45 15.18 -1.66
C LEU A 278 -7.31 13.94 -1.88
N HIS A 279 -7.28 13.00 -0.94
CA HIS A 279 -8.00 11.73 -1.10
C HIS A 279 -8.53 11.17 0.22
N GLU A 280 -9.50 10.27 0.11
CA GLU A 280 -10.06 9.52 1.24
C GLU A 280 -10.17 8.03 0.92
N GLY A 281 -10.44 7.22 1.95
CA GLY A 281 -10.95 5.86 1.82
C GLY A 281 -12.41 5.82 2.21
N SER A 282 -13.29 5.66 1.23
CA SER A 282 -14.74 5.71 1.42
C SER A 282 -15.26 4.53 2.26
N PRO A 283 -16.35 4.72 3.05
CA PRO A 283 -16.92 3.66 3.86
C PRO A 283 -17.36 2.44 3.04
N VAL A 284 -17.36 1.28 3.68
CA VAL A 284 -17.61 -0.02 3.04
C VAL A 284 -18.99 -0.52 3.40
N ARG A 285 -19.67 -1.10 2.42
CA ARG A 285 -21.02 -1.66 2.54
C ARG A 285 -21.00 -3.13 2.17
N ARG A 286 -21.90 -3.92 2.77
CA ARG A 286 -22.05 -5.34 2.42
C ARG A 286 -22.55 -5.53 0.99
N GLY A 287 -22.05 -6.59 0.34
CA GLY A 287 -22.44 -7.01 -1.01
C GLY A 287 -21.56 -6.40 -2.09
N ARG A 288 -21.45 -7.03 -3.25
CA ARG A 288 -20.65 -6.52 -4.39
C ARG A 288 -21.37 -5.35 -5.07
N ALA A 289 -20.64 -4.31 -5.46
CA ALA A 289 -21.21 -3.23 -6.26
C ALA A 289 -21.84 -3.80 -7.56
N ALA A 290 -23.10 -3.43 -7.83
CA ALA A 290 -23.76 -3.82 -9.07
C ALA A 290 -23.09 -3.11 -10.26
N GLY A 291 -22.42 -3.87 -11.13
CA GLY A 291 -22.01 -3.39 -12.45
C GLY A 291 -20.54 -2.99 -12.65
N ALA A 292 -19.60 -3.39 -11.78
CA ALA A 292 -18.18 -3.25 -12.10
C ALA A 292 -17.78 -4.25 -13.20
N GLN A 293 -17.94 -3.86 -14.47
CA GLN A 293 -17.27 -4.54 -15.57
C GLN A 293 -15.78 -4.20 -15.52
N ASP A 294 -14.93 -5.19 -15.71
CA ASP A 294 -13.51 -4.94 -15.98
C ASP A 294 -13.42 -3.95 -17.14
N PRO A 295 -12.70 -2.82 -16.99
CA PRO A 295 -12.46 -1.94 -18.12
C PRO A 295 -11.78 -2.78 -19.20
N LYS A 296 -12.36 -2.78 -20.42
CA LYS A 296 -11.69 -3.38 -21.58
C LYS A 296 -10.30 -2.76 -21.65
N PRO A 297 -9.22 -3.57 -21.74
CA PRO A 297 -7.86 -3.05 -21.77
C PRO A 297 -7.75 -2.07 -22.93
N LYS A 298 -7.63 -0.79 -22.61
CA LYS A 298 -7.17 0.20 -23.57
C LYS A 298 -5.66 0.04 -23.61
N VAL A 299 -5.14 -0.44 -24.74
CA VAL A 299 -3.70 -0.44 -25.01
C VAL A 299 -3.27 1.03 -25.08
N ALA A 300 -2.83 1.58 -23.95
CA ALA A 300 -2.14 2.86 -23.94
C ALA A 300 -0.81 2.69 -24.67
N GLY A 301 -0.54 3.56 -25.65
CA GLY A 301 0.68 3.52 -26.44
C GLY A 301 1.92 3.58 -25.55
N LYS A 302 2.98 2.87 -25.96
CA LYS A 302 4.30 2.96 -25.33
C LYS A 302 4.72 4.44 -25.29
N VAL A 303 4.77 5.02 -24.08
CA VAL A 303 5.39 6.33 -23.87
C VAL A 303 6.89 6.12 -23.79
N ALA A 304 7.61 6.53 -24.83
CA ALA A 304 9.06 6.57 -24.80
C ALA A 304 9.52 7.76 -23.95
N VAL A 305 10.28 7.48 -22.89
CA VAL A 305 10.91 8.50 -22.05
C VAL A 305 12.36 8.67 -22.51
N SER A 306 12.72 9.87 -22.92
CA SER A 306 14.06 10.20 -23.41
C SER A 306 15.07 10.28 -22.26
N HIS A 307 16.19 9.56 -22.40
CA HIS A 307 17.31 9.63 -21.48
C HIS A 307 18.27 10.76 -21.88
N GLN A 308 18.53 11.68 -20.97
CA GLN A 308 19.75 12.49 -21.00
C GLN A 308 20.48 12.36 -19.66
N ALA A 309 21.74 11.90 -19.76
CA ALA A 309 22.66 11.70 -18.66
C ALA A 309 23.53 12.94 -18.48
N ALA A 310 23.62 13.43 -17.25
CA ALA A 310 24.71 14.28 -16.79
C ALA A 310 24.99 13.96 -15.31
N ALA A 311 26.26 13.73 -15.00
CA ALA A 311 26.76 13.16 -13.77
C ALA A 311 26.77 14.16 -12.59
N ARG A 312 25.74 14.06 -11.75
CA ARG A 312 25.79 14.18 -10.29
C ARG A 312 24.96 13.01 -9.76
N SER A 313 25.35 12.32 -8.69
CA SER A 313 24.52 11.22 -8.16
C SER A 313 23.15 11.81 -7.81
N ARG A 314 22.12 11.45 -8.58
CA ARG A 314 20.77 11.93 -8.34
C ARG A 314 20.32 11.39 -6.98
N PRO A 315 19.56 12.15 -6.18
CA PRO A 315 18.91 11.60 -5.00
C PRO A 315 18.06 10.40 -5.44
N LYS A 316 17.84 9.43 -4.56
CA LYS A 316 16.98 8.29 -4.87
C LYS A 316 15.59 8.54 -4.33
N TYR A 317 14.60 7.81 -4.86
CA TYR A 317 13.27 7.81 -4.27
C TYR A 317 12.73 6.40 -4.09
N VAL A 318 11.87 6.24 -3.09
CA VAL A 318 11.10 5.01 -2.87
C VAL A 318 9.61 5.31 -3.00
N MET A 319 8.78 4.27 -2.99
CA MET A 319 7.34 4.44 -2.85
C MET A 319 6.92 4.02 -1.45
N ARG A 320 6.02 4.78 -0.82
CA ARG A 320 5.41 4.40 0.45
C ARG A 320 4.48 3.21 0.20
N SER A 321 4.67 2.12 0.94
CA SER A 321 3.86 0.92 0.79
C SER A 321 2.69 0.94 1.75
N ASP A 322 1.47 0.99 1.24
CA ASP A 322 0.25 0.83 2.03
C ASP A 322 -0.54 -0.36 1.46
N VAL A 323 -1.21 -1.09 2.34
CA VAL A 323 -2.01 -2.27 2.00
C VAL A 323 -3.39 -2.07 2.57
N LEU A 324 -4.40 -2.40 1.77
CA LEU A 324 -5.78 -2.23 2.13
C LEU A 324 -6.57 -3.49 1.80
N TYR A 325 -7.38 -3.93 2.75
CA TYR A 325 -8.37 -4.97 2.52
C TYR A 325 -9.58 -4.82 3.43
N PHE A 326 -10.61 -5.55 3.07
CA PHE A 326 -11.93 -5.46 3.64
C PHE A 326 -12.32 -6.79 4.26
N VAL A 327 -12.98 -6.75 5.40
CA VAL A 327 -13.44 -7.95 6.09
C VAL A 327 -14.67 -8.51 5.38
N ARG A 328 -14.69 -9.82 5.16
CA ARG A 328 -15.81 -10.54 4.54
C ARG A 328 -16.96 -10.80 5.51
#